data_AF-A0A4Q4CLD5-F1
#
_entry.id   AF-A0A4Q4CLD5-F1
#
_cell.length_a   1.000
_cell.length_b   1.000
_cell.length_c   1.000
_cell.angle_alpha   90.00
_cell.angle_beta   90.00
_cell.angle_gamma   90.00
#
_symmetry.space_group_name_H-M   'P 1'
#
loop_
_entity.id
_entity.type
_entity.pdbx_description
1 polymer ?
#
loop_
_entity_poly.entity_id
_entity_poly.type
_entity_poly.pdbx_seq_one_letter_code
_entity_poly.pdbx_strand_id
1 'polypeptide(L)'
;MPQPEDLLAALDPEQREVALALRGPVAVIAGAGTGKTRAITHRMAYGVATGLYEPTEVLAVTFTTRAAGEMRGRLAALGAPTIQARTFHSAALRQARYFWPQVYGTEFPEIISSKFSVLGPAARRVGLHGDTALLRDLSAEVEQRGLERVHVLE
;
A
#
# COMPACT_ATOMS: atom_id res chain seq x y z
N MET A 1 2.60 -2.60 26.57
CA MET A 1 1.55 -2.21 25.61
C MET A 1 0.55 -1.32 26.34
N PRO A 2 0.00 -0.27 25.71
CA PRO A 2 -1.04 0.54 26.34
C PRO A 2 -2.27 -0.33 26.63
N GLN A 3 -3.05 0.04 27.65
CA GLN A 3 -4.31 -0.65 27.89
C GLN A 3 -5.30 -0.30 26.76
N PRO A 4 -6.15 -1.24 26.31
CA PRO A 4 -7.06 -1.01 25.19
C PRO A 4 -7.98 0.22 25.38
N GLU A 5 -8.45 0.47 26.60
CA GLU A 5 -9.31 1.60 26.94
C GLU A 5 -8.61 2.96 26.77
N ASP A 6 -7.31 3.06 27.02
CA ASP A 6 -6.54 4.29 26.84
C ASP A 6 -6.53 4.72 25.36
N LEU A 7 -6.50 3.74 24.45
CA LEU A 7 -6.57 3.98 23.01
C LEU A 7 -7.94 4.52 22.60
N LEU A 8 -9.02 4.12 23.28
CA LEU A 8 -10.37 4.62 22.98
C LEU A 8 -10.67 5.97 23.63
N ALA A 9 -10.10 6.25 24.81
CA ALA A 9 -10.32 7.48 25.55
C ALA A 9 -9.84 8.73 24.80
N ALA A 10 -8.87 8.56 23.89
CA ALA A 10 -8.31 9.64 23.08
C ALA A 10 -9.12 9.95 21.80
N LEU A 11 -10.31 9.36 21.62
CA LEU A 11 -11.12 9.48 20.42
C LEU A 11 -12.45 10.18 20.71
N ASP A 12 -12.94 10.95 19.74
CA ASP A 12 -14.34 11.37 19.73
C ASP A 12 -15.28 10.18 19.43
N PRO A 13 -16.61 10.33 19.60
CA PRO A 13 -17.55 9.22 19.42
C PRO A 13 -17.48 8.55 18.04
N GLU A 14 -17.39 9.32 16.95
CA GLU A 14 -17.35 8.78 15.59
C GLU A 14 -16.04 8.02 15.32
N GLN A 15 -14.90 8.56 15.75
CA GLN A 15 -13.62 7.89 15.65
C GLN A 15 -13.57 6.62 16.49
N ARG A 16 -14.24 6.62 17.66
CA ARG A 16 -14.36 5.45 18.53
C ARG A 16 -15.16 4.33 17.88
N GLU A 17 -16.24 4.64 17.16
CA GLU A 17 -16.98 3.65 16.38
C GLU A 17 -16.09 2.97 15.35
N VAL A 18 -15.27 3.74 14.63
CA VAL A 18 -14.28 3.20 13.69
C VAL A 18 -13.27 2.30 14.41
N ALA A 19 -12.80 2.70 15.60
CA ALA A 19 -11.83 1.92 16.36
C ALA A 19 -12.39 0.60 16.91
N LEU A 20 -13.68 0.57 17.25
CA LEU A 20 -14.39 -0.61 17.77
C LEU A 20 -14.84 -1.58 16.67
N ALA A 21 -14.98 -1.11 15.43
CA ALA A 21 -15.38 -1.93 14.29
C ALA A 21 -14.25 -2.88 13.84
N LEU A 22 -13.95 -3.91 14.62
CA LEU A 22 -12.78 -4.76 14.38
C LEU A 22 -13.02 -5.95 13.45
N ARG A 23 -14.27 -6.25 13.10
CA ARG A 23 -14.64 -7.39 12.25
C ARG A 23 -15.34 -6.91 10.99
N GLY A 24 -15.10 -7.62 9.88
CA GLY A 24 -15.71 -7.36 8.59
C GLY A 24 -15.17 -6.11 7.86
N PRO A 25 -15.63 -5.88 6.62
CA PRO A 25 -15.28 -4.70 5.83
C PRO A 25 -15.85 -3.43 6.45
N VAL A 26 -15.09 -2.33 6.39
CA VAL A 26 -15.53 -1.02 6.89
C VAL A 26 -15.01 0.08 5.96
N ALA A 27 -15.91 0.98 5.56
CA ALA A 27 -15.56 2.19 4.82
C ALA A 27 -15.65 3.40 5.75
N VAL A 28 -14.55 4.16 5.87
CA VAL A 28 -14.51 5.40 6.66
C VAL A 28 -14.55 6.60 5.71
N ILE A 29 -15.74 7.17 5.56
CA ILE A 29 -15.97 8.36 4.73
C ILE A 29 -15.92 9.57 5.64
N ALA A 30 -14.93 10.43 5.45
CA ALA A 30 -14.69 11.55 6.35
C ALA A 30 -14.21 12.79 5.58
N GLY A 31 -14.71 13.96 5.98
CA GLY A 31 -14.29 15.24 5.44
C GLY A 31 -12.83 15.58 5.75
N ALA A 32 -12.28 16.62 5.13
CA ALA A 32 -10.94 17.10 5.46
C ALA A 32 -10.86 17.51 6.94
N GLY A 33 -9.75 17.17 7.63
CA GLY A 33 -9.51 17.58 9.02
C GLY A 33 -10.25 16.80 10.11
N THR A 34 -11.15 15.88 9.76
CA THR A 34 -11.99 15.10 10.70
C THR A 34 -11.25 13.98 11.46
N GLY A 35 -9.94 13.85 11.29
CA GLY A 35 -9.16 12.85 12.00
C GLY A 35 -9.26 11.40 11.47
N LYS A 36 -9.67 11.18 10.20
CA LYS A 36 -9.68 9.85 9.56
C LYS A 36 -8.44 8.99 9.85
N THR A 37 -7.26 9.59 9.71
CA THR A 37 -6.00 8.88 9.98
C THR A 37 -5.89 8.46 11.44
N ARG A 38 -6.30 9.32 12.38
CA ARG A 38 -6.32 9.02 13.82
C ARG A 38 -7.22 7.83 14.10
N ALA A 39 -8.46 7.86 13.61
CA ALA A 39 -9.42 6.76 13.74
C ALA A 39 -8.85 5.43 13.23
N ILE A 40 -8.27 5.42 12.02
CA ILE A 40 -7.70 4.21 11.41
C ILE A 40 -6.50 3.68 12.22
N THR A 41 -5.59 4.56 12.67
CA THR A 41 -4.45 4.14 13.49
C THR A 41 -4.86 3.58 14.84
N HIS A 42 -5.86 4.18 15.49
CA HIS A 42 -6.37 3.70 16.76
C HIS A 42 -7.12 2.37 16.60
N ARG A 43 -7.88 2.17 15.52
CA ARG A 43 -8.48 0.87 15.20
C ARG A 43 -7.45 -0.24 15.13
N MET A 44 -6.36 -0.01 14.39
CA MET A 44 -5.28 -0.99 14.24
C MET A 44 -4.60 -1.29 15.58
N ALA A 45 -4.24 -0.23 16.33
CA ALA A 45 -3.61 -0.38 17.63
C ALA A 45 -4.53 -1.06 18.66
N TYR A 46 -5.82 -0.71 18.67
CA TYR A 46 -6.83 -1.29 19.55
C TYR A 46 -7.08 -2.78 19.25
N GLY A 47 -7.18 -3.15 17.96
CA GLY A 47 -7.31 -4.55 17.57
C GLY A 47 -6.10 -5.39 17.99
N VAL A 48 -4.89 -4.83 17.93
CA VAL A 48 -3.68 -5.47 18.46
C VAL A 48 -3.70 -5.54 19.98
N ALA A 49 -4.04 -4.46 20.68
CA ALA A 49 -4.05 -4.40 22.14
C ALA A 49 -5.08 -5.35 22.77
N THR A 50 -6.18 -5.62 22.07
CA THR A 50 -7.22 -6.59 22.48
C THR A 50 -6.88 -8.03 22.11
N GLY A 51 -5.77 -8.27 21.39
CA GLY A 51 -5.37 -9.59 20.90
C GLY A 51 -6.23 -10.13 19.75
N LEU A 52 -7.10 -9.30 19.17
CA LEU A 52 -7.93 -9.72 18.03
C LEU A 52 -7.16 -9.69 16.72
N TYR A 53 -6.15 -8.82 16.60
CA TYR A 53 -5.24 -8.76 15.46
C TYR A 53 -3.84 -9.19 15.87
N GLU A 54 -3.23 -10.06 15.08
CA GLU A 54 -1.79 -10.21 15.18
C GLU A 54 -1.07 -9.09 14.43
N PRO A 55 -0.14 -8.35 15.07
CA PRO A 55 0.47 -7.17 14.45
C PRO A 55 1.13 -7.44 13.10
N THR A 56 1.68 -8.64 12.92
CA THR A 56 2.33 -9.09 11.69
C THR A 56 1.37 -9.35 10.54
N GLU A 57 0.08 -9.50 10.83
CA GLU A 57 -1.00 -9.73 9.87
C GLU A 57 -1.73 -8.42 9.49
N VAL A 58 -1.41 -7.31 10.15
CA VAL A 58 -1.97 -6.00 9.85
C VAL A 58 -1.06 -5.23 8.88
N LEU A 59 -1.64 -4.78 7.76
CA LEU A 59 -0.97 -3.95 6.77
C LEU A 59 -1.76 -2.67 6.49
N ALA A 60 -1.12 -1.52 6.72
CA ALA A 60 -1.62 -0.24 6.28
C ALA A 60 -0.92 0.20 4.98
N VAL A 61 -1.71 0.55 3.97
CA VAL A 61 -1.21 0.95 2.65
C VAL A 61 -1.51 2.42 2.38
N THR A 62 -0.52 3.16 1.90
CA THR A 62 -0.65 4.58 1.55
C THR A 62 -0.09 4.87 0.14
N PHE A 63 -0.34 6.08 -0.37
CA PHE A 63 0.16 6.49 -1.69
C PHE A 63 1.60 7.03 -1.65
N THR A 64 2.05 7.59 -0.52
CA THR A 64 3.35 8.26 -0.44
C THR A 64 4.24 7.70 0.66
N THR A 65 5.55 7.70 0.43
CA THR A 65 6.55 7.27 1.42
C THR A 65 6.46 8.10 2.71
N ARG A 66 6.19 9.40 2.58
CA ARG A 66 5.95 10.29 3.72
C ARG A 66 4.76 9.84 4.55
N ALA A 67 3.61 9.59 3.93
CA ALA A 67 2.41 9.15 4.65
C ALA A 67 2.62 7.78 5.32
N ALA A 68 3.31 6.85 4.65
CA ALA A 68 3.69 5.57 5.27
C ALA A 68 4.60 5.78 6.49
N GLY A 69 5.59 6.66 6.39
CA GLY A 69 6.50 7.01 7.49
C GLY A 69 5.76 7.65 8.68
N GLU A 70 4.91 8.64 8.43
CA GLU A 70 4.09 9.26 9.46
C GLU A 70 3.14 8.24 10.13
N MET A 71 2.56 7.33 9.35
CA MET A 71 1.69 6.27 9.87
C MET A 71 2.45 5.30 10.77
N ARG A 72 3.68 4.89 10.42
CA ARG A 72 4.54 4.10 11.31
C ARG A 72 4.82 4.83 12.61
N GLY A 73 5.15 6.12 12.55
CA GLY A 73 5.40 6.95 13.74
C GLY A 73 4.18 7.01 14.67
N ARG A 74 2.98 7.21 14.10
CA ARG A 74 1.72 7.20 14.86
C ARG A 74 1.45 5.83 15.51
N LEU A 75 1.62 4.73 14.78
CA LEU A 75 1.41 3.39 15.31
C LEU A 75 2.41 3.03 16.42
N ALA A 76 3.68 3.42 16.26
CA ALA A 76 4.69 3.26 17.30
C ALA A 76 4.33 4.03 18.58
N ALA A 77 3.84 5.27 18.44
CA ALA A 77 3.37 6.07 19.58
C ALA A 77 2.15 5.44 20.29
N LEU A 78 1.33 4.68 19.57
CA LEU A 78 0.20 3.91 20.12
C LEU A 78 0.62 2.52 20.63
N GLY A 79 1.92 2.22 20.74
CA GLY A 79 2.41 0.94 21.25
C GLY A 79 2.25 -0.24 20.28
N ALA A 80 2.04 0.03 18.98
CA ALA A 80 1.95 -0.98 17.92
C ALA A 80 3.03 -0.80 16.83
N PRO A 81 4.34 -0.75 17.19
CA PRO A 81 5.41 -0.44 16.24
C PRO A 81 5.66 -1.53 15.18
N THR A 82 5.15 -2.74 15.42
CA THR A 82 5.32 -3.91 14.55
C THR A 82 4.30 -3.97 13.42
N ILE A 83 3.22 -3.17 13.47
CA ILE A 83 2.26 -3.06 12.38
C ILE A 83 2.94 -2.45 11.16
N GLN A 84 2.77 -3.09 10.00
CA GLN A 84 3.39 -2.63 8.78
C GLN A 84 2.62 -1.44 8.22
N ALA A 85 3.32 -0.35 7.88
CA ALA A 85 2.80 0.70 7.02
C ALA A 85 3.74 0.93 5.83
N ARG A 86 3.18 0.78 4.62
CA ARG A 86 3.90 0.73 3.34
C ARG A 86 3.16 1.55 2.28
N THR A 87 3.86 1.89 1.21
CA THR A 87 3.20 2.37 -0.01
C THR A 87 2.60 1.20 -0.79
N PHE A 88 1.65 1.46 -1.70
CA PHE A 88 1.17 0.44 -2.65
C PHE A 88 2.32 -0.27 -3.36
N HIS A 89 3.25 0.50 -3.96
CA HIS A 89 4.40 -0.06 -4.65
C HIS A 89 5.31 -0.92 -3.76
N SER A 90 5.61 -0.47 -2.54
CA SER A 90 6.49 -1.23 -1.64
C SER A 90 5.81 -2.47 -1.05
N ALA A 91 4.49 -2.45 -0.86
CA ALA A 91 3.71 -3.63 -0.48
C ALA A 91 3.66 -4.63 -1.64
N ALA A 92 3.31 -4.19 -2.85
CA ALA A 92 3.24 -5.02 -4.04
C ALA A 92 4.61 -5.65 -4.37
N LEU A 93 5.69 -4.86 -4.32
CA LEU A 93 7.04 -5.35 -4.58
C LEU A 93 7.47 -6.41 -3.56
N ARG A 94 7.12 -6.26 -2.29
CA ARG A 94 7.39 -7.29 -1.27
C ARG A 94 6.68 -8.60 -1.61
N GLN A 95 5.40 -8.53 -1.98
CA GLN A 95 4.63 -9.72 -2.35
C GLN A 95 5.20 -10.36 -3.62
N ALA A 96 5.49 -9.55 -4.64
CA ALA A 96 6.08 -10.03 -5.89
C ALA A 96 7.41 -10.75 -5.62
N ARG A 97 8.33 -10.14 -4.86
CA ARG A 97 9.62 -10.77 -4.52
C ARG A 97 9.47 -12.08 -3.75
N TYR A 98 8.49 -12.16 -2.84
CA TYR A 98 8.26 -13.36 -2.03
C TYR A 98 7.70 -14.51 -2.88
N PHE A 99 6.70 -14.24 -3.71
CA PHE A 99 6.01 -15.27 -4.49
C PHE A 99 6.67 -15.60 -5.82
N TRP A 100 7.49 -14.71 -6.38
CA TRP A 100 8.07 -14.90 -7.71
C TRP A 100 8.89 -16.20 -7.86
N PRO A 101 9.79 -16.56 -6.93
CA PRO A 101 10.52 -17.83 -7.03
C PRO A 101 9.60 -19.06 -6.91
N GLN A 102 8.51 -18.94 -6.16
CA GLN A 102 7.55 -20.03 -5.96
C GLN A 102 6.70 -20.27 -7.20
N VAL A 103 6.35 -19.21 -7.92
CA VAL A 103 5.50 -19.27 -9.11
C VAL A 103 6.32 -19.54 -10.39
N TYR A 104 7.47 -18.90 -10.52
CA TYR A 104 8.26 -18.90 -11.77
C TYR A 104 9.59 -19.65 -11.67
N GLY A 105 9.96 -20.20 -10.51
CA GLY A 105 11.20 -20.97 -10.32
C GLY A 105 12.50 -20.17 -10.53
N THR A 106 12.41 -18.84 -10.56
CA THR A 106 13.51 -17.92 -10.84
C THR A 106 13.51 -16.78 -9.82
N GLU A 107 14.61 -16.03 -9.73
CA GLU A 107 14.62 -14.82 -8.91
C GLU A 107 13.78 -13.70 -9.51
N PHE A 108 13.24 -12.82 -8.65
CA PHE A 108 12.50 -11.65 -9.10
C PHE A 108 13.42 -10.71 -9.90
N PRO A 109 13.01 -10.26 -11.11
CA PRO A 109 13.85 -9.43 -11.96
C PRO A 109 14.16 -8.07 -11.35
N GLU A 110 15.24 -7.44 -11.82
CA GLU A 110 15.59 -6.09 -11.38
C GLU A 110 14.56 -5.05 -11.86
N ILE A 111 14.24 -4.09 -11.00
CA ILE A 111 13.41 -2.95 -11.37
C ILE A 111 14.25 -1.99 -12.18
N ILE A 112 13.89 -1.81 -13.45
CA ILE A 112 14.53 -0.85 -14.33
C ILE A 112 14.20 0.59 -13.91
N SER A 113 15.20 1.47 -13.96
CA SER A 113 15.05 2.90 -13.66
C SER A 113 14.48 3.70 -14.84
N SER A 114 14.55 3.15 -16.05
CA SER A 114 14.06 3.78 -17.27
C SER A 114 13.46 2.73 -18.20
N LYS A 115 12.21 2.95 -18.64
CA LYS A 115 11.53 2.06 -19.60
C LYS A 115 12.18 2.13 -20.98
N PHE A 116 12.78 3.27 -21.32
CA PHE A 116 13.43 3.50 -22.62
C PHE A 116 14.61 2.58 -22.89
N SER A 117 15.29 2.09 -21.84
CA SER A 117 16.41 1.15 -22.01
C SER A 117 15.95 -0.20 -22.58
N VAL A 118 14.69 -0.58 -22.37
CA VAL A 118 14.09 -1.81 -22.91
C VAL A 118 13.30 -1.52 -24.18
N LEU A 119 12.50 -0.45 -24.18
CA LEU A 119 11.64 -0.10 -25.30
C LEU A 119 12.43 0.27 -26.57
N GLY A 120 13.54 1.00 -26.45
CA GLY A 120 14.34 1.41 -27.61
C GLY A 120 14.89 0.21 -28.40
N PRO A 121 15.63 -0.72 -27.76
CA PRO A 121 16.07 -1.94 -28.41
C PRO A 121 14.91 -2.81 -28.94
N ALA A 122 13.79 -2.91 -28.21
CA ALA A 122 12.64 -3.69 -28.65
C ALA A 122 11.96 -3.11 -29.91
N ALA A 123 11.77 -1.79 -29.96
CA ALA A 123 11.21 -1.08 -31.12
C ALA A 123 12.06 -1.31 -32.38
N ARG A 124 13.39 -1.20 -32.27
CA ARG A 124 14.29 -1.47 -33.39
C ARG A 124 14.18 -2.90 -33.92
N ARG A 125 14.00 -3.90 -33.04
CA ARG A 125 13.87 -5.32 -33.44
C ARG A 125 12.61 -5.57 -34.28
N VAL A 126 11.55 -4.80 -34.07
CA VAL A 126 10.30 -4.92 -34.83
C VAL A 126 10.21 -3.93 -36.01
N GLY A 127 11.33 -3.31 -36.38
CA GLY A 127 11.39 -2.37 -37.50
C GLY A 127 10.78 -0.99 -37.22
N LEU A 128 10.44 -0.69 -35.96
CA LEU A 128 10.00 0.64 -35.55
C LEU A 128 11.24 1.52 -35.35
N HIS A 129 11.41 2.44 -36.28
CA HIS A 129 12.44 3.47 -36.24
C HIS A 129 11.72 4.77 -35.89
N GLY A 130 12.10 5.39 -34.77
CA GLY A 130 11.47 6.63 -34.35
C GLY A 130 12.34 7.43 -33.41
N ASP A 131 11.98 8.70 -33.30
CA ASP A 131 12.58 9.65 -32.40
C ASP A 131 12.09 9.44 -30.95
N THR A 132 12.50 10.32 -30.06
CA THR A 132 12.10 10.30 -28.65
C THR A 132 10.59 10.41 -28.46
N ALA A 133 9.84 10.98 -29.41
CA ALA A 133 8.39 11.09 -29.31
C ALA A 133 7.72 9.73 -29.46
N LEU A 134 8.10 8.95 -30.49
CA LEU A 134 7.56 7.59 -30.69
C LEU A 134 7.79 6.71 -29.45
N LEU A 135 8.98 6.78 -28.85
CA LEU A 135 9.28 5.97 -27.66
C LEU A 135 8.44 6.38 -26.44
N ARG A 136 8.07 7.66 -26.31
CA ARG A 136 7.18 8.14 -25.24
C ARG A 136 5.77 7.60 -25.44
N ASP A 137 5.27 7.63 -26.68
CA ASP A 137 3.95 7.11 -27.02
C ASP A 137 3.86 5.61 -26.77
N LEU A 138 4.88 4.84 -27.18
CA LEU A 138 4.97 3.41 -26.88
C LEU A 138 5.02 3.12 -25.38
N SER A 139 5.72 3.95 -24.59
CA SER A 139 5.74 3.82 -23.14
C SER A 139 4.35 4.06 -22.54
N ALA A 140 3.63 5.07 -23.01
CA ALA A 140 2.28 5.39 -22.54
C ALA A 140 1.28 4.27 -22.87
N GLU A 141 1.32 3.72 -24.09
CA GLU A 141 0.46 2.60 -24.50
C GLU A 141 0.70 1.37 -23.62
N VAL A 142 1.97 1.02 -23.37
CA VAL A 142 2.33 -0.13 -22.49
C VAL A 142 1.80 0.06 -21.07
N GLU A 143 1.87 1.29 -20.54
CA GLU A 143 1.32 1.61 -19.22
C GLU A 143 -0.20 1.48 -19.17
N GLN A 144 -0.90 2.01 -20.18
CA GLN A 144 -2.35 1.96 -20.26
C GLN A 144 -2.84 0.51 -20.30
N ARG A 145 -2.24 -0.33 -21.16
CA ARG A 145 -2.56 -1.76 -21.26
C ARG A 145 -2.30 -2.52 -19.96
N GLY A 146 -1.29 -2.09 -19.20
CA GLY A 146 -0.99 -2.64 -17.88
C GLY A 146 -2.10 -2.38 -16.86
N LEU A 147 -2.73 -1.21 -16.91
CA LEU A 147 -3.82 -0.82 -16.01
C LEU A 147 -5.15 -1.49 -16.39
N GLU A 148 -5.44 -1.62 -17.69
CA GLU A 148 -6.68 -2.22 -18.21
C GLU A 148 -6.87 -3.70 -17.83
N ARG A 149 -5.78 -4.43 -17.53
CA ARG A 149 -5.84 -5.85 -17.14
C ARG A 149 -6.08 -6.07 -15.64
N VAL A 150 -6.16 -5.02 -14.83
CA VAL A 150 -6.57 -5.12 -13.43
C VAL A 150 -8.09 -5.14 -13.39
N HIS A 151 -8.68 -6.32 -13.59
CA HIS A 151 -10.08 -6.53 -13.28
C HIS A 151 -10.26 -6.43 -11.77
N VAL A 152 -10.78 -5.30 -11.31
CA VAL A 152 -11.33 -5.18 -9.95
C VAL A 152 -12.53 -6.11 -9.92
N LEU A 153 -12.41 -7.21 -9.18
CA LEU A 153 -13.55 -8.05 -8.85
C LEU A 153 -14.45 -7.20 -7.93
N GLU A 154 -15.57 -6.73 -8.47
CA GLU A 154 -16.68 -6.16 -7.69
C GLU A 154 -17.37 -7.24 -6.84
#